data_AF-A0A930E691-F1
#
_entry.id   AF-A0A930E691-F1
#
_cell.length_a   1.000
_cell.length_b   1.000
_cell.length_c   1.000
_cell.angle_alpha   90.00
_cell.angle_beta   90.00
_cell.angle_gamma   90.00
#
_symmetry.space_group_name_H-M   'P 1'
#
loop_
_entity.id
_entity.type
_entity.pdbx_description
1 polymer ?
#
loop_
_entity_poly.entity_id
_entity_poly.type
_entity_poly.pdbx_seq_one_letter_code
_entity_poly.pdbx_strand_id
1 'polypeptide(L)'
;MEMKKENIKKEDMILNHGLLITVFTIIYFIFQQFIYPFVYIILVLTIVTLGDKILKILPFLEMSEMSEDIFVSITFLFCLLIVAVISYFLGKWTEKELKRTNKYTLGFIMSAILFYFIYKYYTEKVDPYAIILDSLKIVYLYCGAMHIIFSIGLLFGKHIDILINKLKKYTKLKMKIEKNK
;
A
#
# COMPACT_ATOMS: atom_id res chain seq x y z
N MET A 1 -31.22 35.57 13.91
CA MET A 1 -30.05 35.13 14.71
C MET A 1 -29.74 33.64 14.53
N GLU A 2 -30.75 32.79 14.31
CA GLU A 2 -30.60 31.34 14.07
C GLU A 2 -29.88 30.98 12.76
N MET A 3 -30.19 31.66 11.64
CA MET A 3 -29.46 31.45 10.36
C MET A 3 -27.94 31.69 10.47
N LYS A 4 -27.51 32.61 11.35
CA LYS A 4 -26.08 32.90 11.55
C LYS A 4 -25.40 31.76 12.32
N LYS A 5 -26.08 31.16 13.30
CA LYS A 5 -25.58 30.00 14.05
C LYS A 5 -25.51 28.73 13.20
N GLU A 6 -26.48 28.50 12.30
CA GLU A 6 -26.43 27.38 11.36
C GLU A 6 -25.30 27.51 10.34
N ASN A 7 -25.05 28.72 9.82
CA ASN A 7 -23.95 28.96 8.88
C ASN A 7 -22.59 28.76 9.55
N ILE A 8 -22.38 29.26 10.78
CA ILE A 8 -21.15 29.04 11.55
C ILE A 8 -20.92 27.54 11.80
N LYS A 9 -21.96 26.82 12.23
CA LYS A 9 -21.87 25.36 12.47
C LYS A 9 -21.54 24.57 11.19
N LYS A 10 -22.02 25.04 10.04
CA LYS A 10 -21.74 24.43 8.73
C LYS A 10 -20.31 24.71 8.27
N GLU A 11 -19.82 25.92 8.49
CA GLU A 11 -18.42 26.31 8.22
C GLU A 11 -17.43 25.54 9.11
N ASP A 12 -17.69 25.43 10.42
CA ASP A 12 -16.87 24.64 11.35
C ASP A 12 -16.81 23.15 10.96
N MET A 13 -17.93 22.61 10.47
CA MET A 13 -17.98 21.23 10.02
C MET A 13 -17.19 21.02 8.72
N ILE A 14 -17.22 21.99 7.79
CA ILE A 14 -16.41 21.96 6.56
C ILE A 14 -14.93 22.10 6.88
N LEU A 15 -14.57 23.00 7.81
CA LEU A 15 -13.18 23.26 8.21
C LEU A 15 -12.57 22.03 8.89
N ASN A 16 -13.24 21.44 9.88
CA ASN A 16 -12.79 20.22 10.55
C ASN A 16 -12.59 19.07 9.57
N HIS A 17 -13.49 18.97 8.60
CA HIS A 17 -13.45 17.92 7.61
C HIS A 17 -12.33 18.15 6.57
N GLY A 18 -12.06 19.40 6.19
CA GLY A 18 -10.89 19.76 5.36
C GLY A 18 -9.56 19.54 6.08
N LEU A 19 -9.50 19.87 7.37
CA LEU A 19 -8.33 19.63 8.22
C LEU A 19 -8.01 18.14 8.30
N LEU A 20 -9.03 17.30 8.54
CA LEU A 20 -8.90 15.85 8.60
C LEU A 20 -8.32 15.26 7.31
N ILE A 21 -8.82 15.69 6.15
CA ILE A 21 -8.30 15.27 4.84
C ILE A 21 -6.84 15.70 4.69
N THR A 22 -6.51 16.93 5.09
CA THR A 22 -5.16 17.48 4.98
C THR A 22 -4.18 16.68 5.83
N VAL A 23 -4.53 16.43 7.10
CA VAL A 23 -3.74 15.62 8.03
C VAL A 23 -3.56 14.20 7.49
N PHE A 24 -4.65 13.58 7.03
CA PHE A 24 -4.58 12.25 6.41
C PHE A 24 -3.64 12.25 5.19
N THR A 25 -3.75 13.25 4.33
CA THR A 25 -2.92 13.37 3.12
C THR A 25 -1.44 13.51 3.47
N ILE A 26 -1.10 14.34 4.45
CA ILE A 26 0.27 14.54 4.91
C ILE A 26 0.84 13.23 5.47
N ILE A 27 0.10 12.59 6.38
CA ILE A 27 0.52 11.32 6.98
C ILE A 27 0.70 10.27 5.89
N TYR A 28 -0.30 10.11 5.03
CA TYR A 28 -0.26 9.15 3.93
C TYR A 28 0.93 9.40 2.99
N PHE A 29 1.20 10.67 2.66
CA PHE A 29 2.36 11.04 1.85
C PHE A 29 3.69 10.68 2.53
N ILE A 30 3.80 10.88 3.84
CA ILE A 30 4.99 10.45 4.63
C ILE A 30 5.16 8.93 4.55
N PHE A 31 4.08 8.16 4.73
CA PHE A 31 4.13 6.70 4.56
C PHE A 31 4.63 6.33 3.16
N GLN A 32 4.11 6.99 2.12
CA GLN A 32 4.46 6.74 0.73
C GLN A 32 5.90 7.13 0.37
N GLN A 33 6.41 8.21 0.95
CA GLN A 33 7.73 8.76 0.65
C GLN A 33 8.86 8.12 1.48
N PHE A 34 8.56 7.54 2.64
CA PHE A 34 9.60 7.00 3.54
C PHE A 34 9.42 5.53 3.85
N ILE A 35 8.22 5.08 4.21
CA ILE A 35 8.01 3.71 4.68
C ILE A 35 7.99 2.72 3.51
N TYR A 36 7.25 3.01 2.43
CA TYR A 36 7.23 2.14 1.25
C TYR A 36 8.62 1.98 0.60
N PRO A 37 9.43 3.05 0.44
CA PRO A 37 10.82 2.94 0.04
C PRO A 37 11.65 2.07 0.97
N PHE A 38 11.51 2.23 2.28
CA PHE A 38 12.29 1.49 3.25
C PHE A 38 11.96 -0.01 3.23
N VAL A 39 10.68 -0.36 3.10
CA VAL A 39 10.22 -1.75 2.92
C VAL A 39 10.83 -2.34 1.64
N TYR A 40 10.82 -1.59 0.54
CA TYR A 40 11.42 -2.04 -0.71
C TYR A 40 12.94 -2.24 -0.59
N ILE A 41 13.66 -1.30 0.04
CA ILE A 41 15.10 -1.40 0.27
C ILE A 41 15.42 -2.62 1.13
N ILE A 42 14.67 -2.87 2.22
CA ILE A 42 14.86 -4.08 3.06
C ILE A 42 14.62 -5.34 2.24
N LEU A 43 13.59 -5.36 1.40
CA LEU A 43 13.27 -6.49 0.55
C LEU A 43 14.41 -6.79 -0.43
N VAL A 44 14.88 -5.76 -1.15
CA VAL A 44 16.00 -5.88 -2.09
C VAL A 44 17.28 -6.27 -1.37
N LEU A 45 17.60 -5.64 -0.23
CA LEU A 45 18.80 -5.96 0.56
C LEU A 45 18.76 -7.40 1.04
N THR A 46 17.61 -7.90 1.46
CA THR A 46 17.43 -9.31 1.84
C THR A 46 17.72 -10.22 0.65
N ILE A 47 17.12 -9.93 -0.52
CA ILE A 47 17.31 -10.72 -1.74
C ILE A 47 18.80 -10.73 -2.16
N VAL A 48 19.45 -9.57 -2.19
CA VAL A 48 20.87 -9.45 -2.61
C VAL A 48 21.81 -10.06 -1.59
N THR A 49 21.66 -9.77 -0.29
CA THR A 49 22.54 -10.32 0.75
C THR A 49 22.39 -11.82 0.92
N LEU A 50 21.20 -12.38 0.65
CA LEU A 50 21.06 -13.83 0.54
C LEU A 50 21.69 -14.35 -0.74
N GLY A 51 21.41 -13.74 -1.89
CA GLY A 51 21.97 -14.17 -3.18
C GLY A 51 23.50 -14.22 -3.18
N ASP A 52 24.17 -13.20 -2.62
CA ASP A 52 25.64 -13.13 -2.53
C ASP A 52 26.24 -14.12 -1.51
N LYS A 53 25.56 -14.37 -0.39
CA LYS A 53 26.00 -15.37 0.60
C LYS A 53 25.80 -16.79 0.09
N ILE A 54 24.71 -17.02 -0.63
CA ILE A 54 24.39 -18.28 -1.32
C ILE A 54 25.48 -18.60 -2.34
N LEU A 55 25.80 -17.67 -3.27
CA LEU A 55 26.81 -17.90 -4.31
C LEU A 55 28.21 -18.26 -3.76
N LYS A 56 28.57 -17.73 -2.60
CA LYS A 56 29.87 -17.96 -1.94
C LYS A 56 29.93 -19.23 -1.09
N ILE A 57 28.79 -19.71 -0.61
CA ILE A 57 28.68 -20.86 0.30
C ILE A 57 28.24 -22.13 -0.45
N LEU A 58 27.63 -21.98 -1.62
CA LEU A 58 27.16 -23.05 -2.53
C LEU A 58 28.19 -24.16 -2.84
N PRO A 59 29.51 -23.90 -2.93
CA PRO A 59 30.48 -24.97 -3.10
C PRO A 59 30.97 -25.60 -1.78
N PHE A 60 30.61 -25.04 -0.61
CA PHE A 60 31.16 -25.42 0.70
C PHE A 60 30.14 -26.03 1.67
N LEU A 61 28.85 -25.71 1.53
CA LEU A 61 27.77 -26.42 2.20
C LEU A 61 26.95 -27.11 1.13
N GLU A 62 26.81 -28.44 1.21
CA GLU A 62 25.71 -29.19 0.59
C GLU A 62 24.36 -28.77 1.20
N MET A 63 24.06 -27.47 1.26
CA MET A 63 22.73 -26.98 1.56
C MET A 63 21.90 -27.21 0.30
N SER A 64 20.86 -28.02 0.42
CA SER A 64 19.93 -28.22 -0.68
C SER A 64 19.24 -26.90 -1.04
N GLU A 65 19.01 -26.67 -2.33
CA GLU A 65 18.24 -25.53 -2.88
C GLU A 65 16.92 -25.31 -2.09
N MET A 66 16.34 -26.37 -1.51
CA MET A 66 15.15 -26.29 -0.66
C MET A 66 15.28 -25.41 0.59
N SER A 67 16.45 -25.31 1.23
CA SER A 67 16.58 -24.49 2.46
C SER A 67 16.66 -22.99 2.15
N GLU A 68 17.18 -22.64 0.97
CA GLU A 68 17.34 -21.27 0.48
C GLU A 68 15.98 -20.66 0.13
N ASP A 69 15.17 -21.42 -0.61
CA ASP A 69 13.79 -21.05 -0.94
C ASP A 69 12.94 -20.82 0.32
N ILE A 70 13.13 -21.63 1.37
CA ILE A 70 12.39 -21.49 2.63
C ILE A 70 12.73 -20.17 3.34
N PHE A 71 14.01 -19.78 3.41
CA PHE A 71 14.39 -18.55 4.11
C PHE A 71 13.97 -17.28 3.36
N VAL A 72 14.15 -17.27 2.03
CA VAL A 72 13.66 -16.17 1.17
C VAL A 72 12.14 -16.07 1.28
N SER A 73 11.44 -17.20 1.24
CA SER A 73 9.99 -17.27 1.41
C SER A 73 9.53 -16.72 2.77
N ILE A 74 10.19 -17.09 3.87
CA ILE A 74 9.86 -16.58 5.22
C ILE A 74 10.07 -15.06 5.30
N THR A 75 11.17 -14.54 4.77
CA THR A 75 11.46 -13.10 4.84
C THR A 75 10.52 -12.30 3.95
N PHE A 76 10.20 -12.82 2.76
CA PHE A 76 9.17 -12.26 1.88
C PHE A 76 7.80 -12.24 2.59
N LEU A 77 7.44 -13.32 3.28
CA LEU A 77 6.19 -13.42 4.04
C LEU A 77 6.14 -12.43 5.20
N PHE A 78 7.27 -12.16 5.86
CA PHE A 78 7.39 -11.13 6.89
C PHE A 78 7.23 -9.71 6.32
N CYS A 79 7.85 -9.40 5.17
CA CYS A 79 7.63 -8.14 4.46
C CYS A 79 6.16 -7.96 4.05
N LEU A 80 5.53 -9.01 3.52
CA LEU A 80 4.11 -9.00 3.20
C LEU A 80 3.24 -8.76 4.43
N LEU A 81 3.59 -9.34 5.59
CA LEU A 81 2.91 -9.10 6.86
C LEU A 81 3.00 -7.63 7.28
N ILE A 82 4.19 -7.01 7.20
CA ILE A 82 4.37 -5.59 7.52
C ILE A 82 3.50 -4.72 6.61
N VAL A 83 3.56 -4.96 5.30
CA VAL A 83 2.74 -4.25 4.31
C VAL A 83 1.25 -4.44 4.58
N ALA A 84 0.82 -5.66 4.94
CA ALA A 84 -0.56 -5.97 5.25
C ALA A 84 -1.04 -5.26 6.53
N VAL A 85 -0.24 -5.24 7.59
CA VAL A 85 -0.57 -4.54 8.85
C VAL A 85 -0.68 -3.04 8.63
N ILE A 86 0.27 -2.44 7.90
CA ILE A 86 0.27 -1.01 7.57
C ILE A 86 -0.95 -0.67 6.70
N SER A 87 -1.22 -1.48 5.68
CA SER A 87 -2.37 -1.30 4.79
C SER A 87 -3.70 -1.46 5.52
N TYR A 88 -3.79 -2.40 6.46
CA TYR A 88 -4.98 -2.59 7.30
C TYR A 88 -5.22 -1.40 8.24
N PHE A 89 -4.14 -0.89 8.87
CA PHE A 89 -4.22 0.28 9.74
C PHE A 89 -4.67 1.52 8.96
N LEU A 90 -4.05 1.78 7.81
CA LEU A 90 -4.43 2.85 6.90
C LEU A 90 -5.88 2.68 6.43
N GLY A 91 -6.28 1.49 6.00
CA GLY A 91 -7.64 1.21 5.54
C GLY A 91 -8.70 1.46 6.64
N LYS A 92 -8.45 1.00 7.87
CA LYS A 92 -9.36 1.18 9.00
C LYS A 92 -9.45 2.62 9.46
N TRP A 93 -8.33 3.35 9.49
CA TRP A 93 -8.30 4.78 9.74
C TRP A 93 -9.13 5.51 8.68
N THR A 94 -8.91 5.16 7.41
CA THR A 94 -9.61 5.80 6.29
C THR A 94 -11.10 5.51 6.29
N GLU A 95 -11.52 4.30 6.69
CA GLU A 95 -12.94 3.96 6.79
C GLU A 95 -13.64 4.69 7.95
N LYS A 96 -12.97 4.93 9.08
CA LYS A 96 -13.60 5.64 10.21
C LYS A 96 -13.70 7.13 9.97
N GLU A 97 -12.60 7.73 9.52
CA GLU A 97 -12.43 9.18 9.47
C GLU A 97 -12.87 9.76 8.12
N LEU A 98 -12.54 9.08 7.01
CA LEU A 98 -12.71 9.61 5.64
C LEU A 98 -14.03 9.20 4.96
N LYS A 99 -14.88 8.38 5.60
CA LYS A 99 -16.20 7.96 5.07
C LYS A 99 -17.17 9.13 4.89
N ARG A 100 -16.96 10.21 5.64
CA ARG A 100 -17.77 11.43 5.61
C ARG A 100 -17.33 12.39 4.48
N THR A 101 -16.25 12.05 3.78
CA THR A 101 -15.60 12.89 2.77
C THR A 101 -16.14 12.73 1.37
N ASN A 102 -16.11 13.84 0.62
CA ASN A 102 -16.39 13.84 -0.80
C ASN A 102 -15.35 12.98 -1.55
N LYS A 103 -15.83 11.88 -2.15
CA LYS A 103 -14.99 10.94 -2.91
C LYS A 103 -14.19 11.62 -4.03
N TYR A 104 -14.73 12.68 -4.63
CA TYR A 104 -14.05 13.42 -5.70
C TYR A 104 -12.81 14.16 -5.20
N THR A 105 -12.89 14.84 -4.06
CA THR A 105 -11.75 15.54 -3.45
C THR A 105 -10.64 14.57 -3.09
N LEU A 106 -11.02 13.43 -2.52
CA LEU A 106 -10.09 12.36 -2.13
C LEU A 106 -9.43 11.73 -3.37
N GLY A 107 -10.22 11.41 -4.41
CA GLY A 107 -9.71 10.92 -5.67
C GLY A 107 -8.74 11.89 -6.34
N PHE A 108 -9.06 13.19 -6.33
CA PHE A 108 -8.18 14.23 -6.87
C PHE A 108 -6.83 14.28 -6.13
N ILE A 109 -6.84 14.23 -4.80
CA ILE A 109 -5.61 14.20 -3.99
C ILE A 109 -4.79 12.96 -4.29
N MET A 110 -5.42 11.78 -4.36
CA MET A 110 -4.72 10.53 -4.71
C MET A 110 -4.10 10.63 -6.12
N SER A 111 -4.84 11.12 -7.11
CA SER A 111 -4.26 11.35 -8.45
C SER A 111 -3.08 12.33 -8.43
N ALA A 112 -3.13 13.41 -7.64
CA ALA A 112 -2.01 14.34 -7.52
C ALA A 112 -0.76 13.67 -6.92
N ILE A 113 -0.93 12.83 -5.91
CA ILE A 113 0.16 12.05 -5.31
C ILE A 113 0.73 11.05 -6.33
N LEU A 114 -0.12 10.39 -7.11
CA LEU A 114 0.32 9.49 -8.18
C LEU A 114 1.17 10.24 -9.22
N PHE A 115 0.71 11.41 -9.67
CA PHE A 115 1.48 12.24 -10.60
C PHE A 115 2.83 12.67 -10.03
N TYR A 116 2.91 12.95 -8.73
CA TYR A 116 4.18 13.25 -8.06
C TYR A 116 5.17 12.08 -8.18
N PHE A 117 4.74 10.84 -7.93
CA PHE A 117 5.61 9.65 -8.06
C PHE A 117 6.02 9.39 -9.51
N ILE A 118 5.09 9.54 -10.46
CA ILE A 118 5.38 9.41 -11.90
C ILE A 118 6.38 10.48 -12.33
N TYR A 119 6.18 11.73 -11.95
CA TYR A 119 7.09 12.83 -12.26
C TYR A 119 8.49 12.57 -11.67
N LYS A 120 8.56 12.14 -10.41
CA LYS A 120 9.83 11.76 -9.77
C LYS A 120 10.51 10.61 -10.50
N TYR A 121 9.78 9.58 -10.89
CA TYR A 121 10.31 8.47 -11.69
C TYR A 121 10.99 8.93 -13.00
N TYR A 122 10.39 9.87 -13.72
CA TYR A 122 10.96 10.38 -14.99
C TYR A 122 12.07 11.41 -14.81
N THR A 123 12.05 12.18 -13.72
CA THR A 123 13.03 13.26 -13.49
C THR A 123 14.24 12.83 -12.67
N GLU A 124 14.14 11.73 -11.92
CA GLU A 124 15.25 11.20 -11.14
C GLU A 124 16.36 10.68 -12.08
N LYS A 125 17.58 11.19 -11.89
CA LYS A 125 18.74 10.74 -12.65
C LYS A 125 19.11 9.33 -12.19
N VAL A 126 19.38 8.45 -13.16
CA VAL A 126 19.98 7.14 -12.87
C VAL A 126 21.44 7.41 -12.51
N ASP A 127 21.79 7.15 -11.25
CA ASP A 127 23.16 7.31 -10.80
C ASP A 127 23.99 6.10 -11.31
N PRO A 128 24.96 6.30 -12.22
CA PRO A 128 25.66 5.19 -12.86
C PRO A 128 26.57 4.39 -11.91
N TYR A 129 26.72 4.83 -10.66
CA TYR A 129 27.57 4.19 -9.64
C TYR A 129 26.80 3.37 -8.58
N ALA A 130 25.45 3.35 -8.63
CA ALA A 130 24.64 2.61 -7.68
C ALA A 130 24.45 1.13 -8.09
N ILE A 131 25.43 0.29 -7.78
CA ILE A 131 25.50 -1.12 -8.24
C ILE A 131 24.47 -2.05 -7.54
N ILE A 132 24.02 -1.74 -6.32
CA ILE A 132 23.14 -2.63 -5.52
C ILE A 132 21.68 -2.15 -5.49
N LEU A 133 21.46 -0.84 -5.56
CA LEU A 133 20.14 -0.23 -5.53
C LEU A 133 19.96 0.47 -6.87
N ASP A 134 19.65 -0.33 -7.89
CA ASP A 134 19.53 0.12 -9.28
C ASP A 134 18.48 1.24 -9.36
N SER A 135 18.97 2.47 -9.21
CA SER A 135 18.28 3.75 -9.17
C SER A 135 17.12 3.91 -8.17
N LEU A 136 17.15 5.00 -7.39
CA LEU A 136 15.98 5.53 -6.65
C LEU A 136 14.70 5.59 -7.50
N LYS A 137 14.86 5.66 -8.83
CA LYS A 137 13.81 5.51 -9.83
C LYS A 137 12.99 4.22 -9.67
N ILE A 138 13.57 3.04 -9.47
CA ILE A 138 12.79 1.81 -9.25
C ILE A 138 12.01 1.88 -7.93
N VAL A 139 12.57 2.51 -6.90
CA VAL A 139 11.88 2.74 -5.63
C VAL A 139 10.62 3.60 -5.82
N TYR A 140 10.72 4.68 -6.62
CA TYR A 140 9.56 5.51 -6.96
C TYR A 140 8.53 4.76 -7.81
N LEU A 141 8.95 3.85 -8.69
CA LEU A 141 8.05 2.98 -9.44
C LEU A 141 7.27 2.04 -8.50
N TYR A 142 7.97 1.40 -7.55
CA TYR A 142 7.36 0.55 -6.53
C TYR A 142 6.36 1.35 -5.68
N CYS A 143 6.73 2.55 -5.23
CA CYS A 143 5.83 3.43 -4.50
C CYS A 143 4.62 3.83 -5.34
N GLY A 144 4.78 4.15 -6.62
CA GLY A 144 3.67 4.41 -7.53
C GLY A 144 2.70 3.23 -7.64
N ALA A 145 3.24 2.01 -7.79
CA ALA A 145 2.42 0.79 -7.87
C ALA A 145 1.63 0.54 -6.57
N MET A 146 2.29 0.65 -5.41
CA MET A 146 1.61 0.48 -4.11
C MET A 146 0.56 1.57 -3.88
N HIS A 147 0.82 2.79 -4.33
CA HIS A 147 -0.14 3.90 -4.28
C HIS A 147 -1.39 3.61 -5.12
N ILE A 148 -1.23 3.03 -6.32
CA ILE A 148 -2.36 2.63 -7.18
C ILE A 148 -3.20 1.55 -6.50
N ILE A 149 -2.56 0.51 -5.96
CA ILE A 149 -3.26 -0.57 -5.24
C ILE A 149 -4.06 0.00 -4.07
N PHE A 150 -3.44 0.88 -3.28
CA PHE A 150 -4.11 1.54 -2.15
C PHE A 150 -5.27 2.43 -2.61
N SER A 151 -5.08 3.23 -3.65
CA SER A 151 -6.10 4.13 -4.20
C SER A 151 -7.30 3.37 -4.73
N ILE A 152 -7.10 2.23 -5.39
CA ILE A 152 -8.18 1.35 -5.85
C ILE A 152 -8.94 0.80 -4.65
N GLY A 153 -8.22 0.26 -3.65
CA GLY A 153 -8.84 -0.26 -2.42
C GLY A 153 -9.67 0.81 -1.70
N LEU A 154 -9.19 2.05 -1.68
CA LEU A 154 -9.86 3.16 -1.03
C LEU A 154 -11.09 3.66 -1.79
N LEU A 155 -10.98 3.89 -3.10
CA LEU A 155 -12.06 4.47 -3.90
C LEU A 155 -13.16 3.43 -4.22
N PHE A 156 -12.77 2.17 -4.43
CA PHE A 156 -13.66 1.08 -4.83
C PHE A 156 -13.97 0.09 -3.71
N GLY A 157 -13.50 0.32 -2.48
CA GLY A 157 -13.67 -0.61 -1.35
C GLY A 157 -15.11 -1.10 -1.14
N LYS A 158 -16.11 -0.22 -1.29
CA LYS A 158 -17.53 -0.62 -1.21
C LYS A 158 -17.95 -1.61 -2.31
N HIS A 159 -17.46 -1.41 -3.53
CA HIS A 159 -17.74 -2.31 -4.64
C HIS A 159 -17.03 -3.65 -4.45
N ILE A 160 -15.79 -3.62 -3.93
CA ILE A 160 -15.02 -4.82 -3.58
C ILE A 160 -15.74 -5.62 -2.50
N ASP A 161 -16.24 -4.98 -1.44
CA ASP A 161 -16.97 -5.64 -0.35
C ASP A 161 -18.28 -6.31 -0.82
N ILE A 162 -19.03 -5.64 -1.71
CA ILE A 162 -20.20 -6.25 -2.36
C ILE A 162 -19.81 -7.49 -3.15
N LEU A 163 -18.69 -7.45 -3.87
CA LEU A 163 -18.20 -8.54 -4.70
C LEU A 163 -17.76 -9.74 -3.84
N ILE A 164 -17.03 -9.48 -2.76
CA ILE A 164 -16.61 -10.49 -1.77
C ILE A 164 -17.84 -11.13 -1.12
N ASN A 165 -18.84 -10.34 -0.73
CA ASN A 165 -20.06 -10.87 -0.12
C ASN A 165 -20.87 -11.75 -1.09
N LYS A 166 -20.94 -11.37 -2.37
CA LYS A 166 -21.56 -12.21 -3.42
C LYS A 166 -20.80 -13.54 -3.57
N LEU A 167 -19.46 -13.49 -3.63
CA LEU A 167 -18.61 -14.68 -3.74
C LEU A 167 -18.83 -15.61 -2.53
N LYS A 168 -18.81 -15.07 -1.31
CA LYS A 168 -19.02 -15.82 -0.07
C LYS A 168 -20.40 -16.49 -0.04
N LYS A 169 -21.44 -15.80 -0.53
CA LYS A 169 -22.79 -16.37 -0.67
C LYS A 169 -22.80 -17.53 -1.65
N TYR A 170 -22.14 -17.38 -2.81
CA TYR A 170 -22.04 -18.44 -3.82
C TYR A 170 -21.30 -19.67 -3.29
N THR A 171 -20.16 -19.49 -2.63
CA THR A 171 -19.39 -20.61 -2.04
C THR A 171 -20.19 -21.35 -0.98
N LYS A 172 -20.92 -20.62 -0.12
CA LYS A 172 -21.79 -21.23 0.90
C LYS A 172 -22.95 -22.02 0.28
N LEU A 173 -23.48 -21.57 -0.86
CA LEU A 173 -24.52 -22.26 -1.61
C LEU A 173 -23.97 -23.54 -2.26
N LYS A 174 -22.77 -23.47 -2.85
CA LYS A 174 -22.07 -24.63 -3.44
C LYS A 174 -21.80 -25.72 -2.39
N MET A 175 -21.23 -25.36 -1.24
CA MET A 175 -20.97 -26.32 -0.15
C MET A 175 -22.25 -26.98 0.39
N LYS A 176 -23.39 -26.27 0.36
CA LYS A 176 -24.68 -26.80 0.81
C LYS A 176 -25.27 -27.81 -0.19
N ILE A 177 -25.08 -27.57 -1.48
CA ILE A 177 -25.47 -28.51 -2.54
C ILE A 177 -24.62 -29.78 -2.47
N GLU A 178 -23.31 -29.64 -2.22
CA GLU A 178 -22.36 -30.75 -2.14
C GLU A 178 -22.54 -31.62 -0.88
N LYS A 179 -23.03 -31.04 0.23
CA LYS A 179 -23.41 -31.79 1.45
C LYS A 179 -24.77 -32.49 1.38
N ASN A 180 -25.64 -32.08 0.46
CA ASN A 180 -26.98 -32.64 0.28
C ASN A 180 -27.05 -33.63 -0.89
N LYS A 181 -25.89 -34.02 -1.44
CA LYS A 181 -25.73 -34.99 -2.51
C LYS A 181 -24.99 -36.20 -1.94
#